data_AF-A0A258EGA9-F1
#
_entry.id   AF-A0A258EGA9-F1
#
_cell.length_a   1.000
_cell.length_b   1.000
_cell.length_c   1.000
_cell.angle_alpha   90.00
_cell.angle_beta   90.00
_cell.angle_gamma   90.00
#
_symmetry.space_group_name_H-M   'P 1'
#
loop_
_entity.id
_entity.type
_entity.pdbx_description
1 polymer ?
#
loop_
_entity_poly.entity_id
_entity_poly.type
_entity_poly.pdbx_seq_one_letter_code
_entity_poly.pdbx_strand_id
1 'polypeptide(L)'
;MIRWLALAALLVVPAAAGTLEGRRTLEGRLVTFMVETWDQREAPLLVAKGRTVMVGVGVEFGLEPEGFTGGLDVVPVSVEIAPTRIELTYPRGIGRFFEAEFNGYVLRFETDCALFEGVAIDPAGTTMTGAGVWAETGALYINVSGLRYGPEAKLALDLEVADCPMS
;
A
#
# COMPACT_ATOMS: atom_id res chain seq x y z
N MET A 1 -21.97 -70.89 17.58
CA MET A 1 -21.35 -70.24 16.40
C MET A 1 -22.28 -69.14 15.91
N ILE A 2 -22.10 -67.91 16.38
CA ILE A 2 -22.89 -66.75 15.94
C ILE A 2 -21.88 -65.64 15.63
N ARG A 3 -21.92 -65.19 14.37
CA ARG A 3 -20.96 -64.26 13.75
C ARG A 3 -21.14 -62.86 14.34
N TRP A 4 -20.01 -62.27 14.71
CA TRP A 4 -19.88 -60.96 15.34
C TRP A 4 -20.15 -59.80 14.37
N LEU A 5 -20.61 -58.71 14.98
CA LEU A 5 -21.05 -57.46 14.40
C LEU A 5 -19.93 -56.70 13.66
N ALA A 6 -20.37 -55.97 12.64
CA ALA A 6 -19.64 -54.90 11.97
C ALA A 6 -19.29 -53.75 12.94
N LEU A 7 -18.15 -53.08 12.73
CA LEU A 7 -18.01 -51.67 13.12
C LEU A 7 -16.84 -50.95 12.41
N ALA A 8 -17.21 -49.86 11.72
CA ALA A 8 -16.50 -48.60 11.55
C ALA A 8 -15.06 -48.58 11.00
N ALA A 9 -14.95 -48.41 9.66
CA ALA A 9 -13.81 -47.74 9.06
C ALA A 9 -13.86 -46.24 9.41
N LEU A 10 -13.03 -45.81 10.37
CA LEU A 10 -12.79 -44.39 10.61
C LEU A 10 -12.01 -43.80 9.44
N LEU A 11 -12.66 -42.92 8.69
CA LEU A 11 -12.07 -41.98 7.76
C LEU A 11 -11.11 -41.08 8.54
N VAL A 12 -9.80 -41.31 8.38
CA VAL A 12 -8.79 -40.29 8.71
C VAL A 12 -8.88 -39.23 7.62
N VAL A 13 -9.68 -38.21 7.86
CA VAL A 13 -9.63 -36.97 7.08
C VAL A 13 -8.33 -36.27 7.49
N PRO A 14 -7.36 -36.03 6.58
CA PRO A 14 -6.27 -35.14 6.91
C PRO A 14 -6.90 -33.77 7.17
N ALA A 15 -6.74 -33.29 8.40
CA ALA A 15 -7.00 -31.90 8.72
C ALA A 15 -6.16 -31.06 7.76
N ALA A 16 -6.82 -30.41 6.80
CA ALA A 16 -6.27 -29.26 6.12
C ALA A 16 -6.14 -28.16 7.18
N ALA A 17 -5.08 -28.25 7.97
CA ALA A 17 -4.49 -27.09 8.60
C ALA A 17 -4.04 -26.22 7.42
N GLY A 18 -4.92 -25.30 7.03
CA GLY A 18 -4.57 -24.19 6.16
C GLY A 18 -3.42 -23.48 6.87
N THR A 19 -2.22 -23.78 6.40
CA THR A 19 -1.01 -23.10 6.82
C THR A 19 -1.26 -21.62 6.52
N LEU A 20 -1.10 -20.79 7.56
CA LEU A 20 -0.84 -19.36 7.43
C LEU A 20 0.51 -19.21 6.71
N GLU A 21 0.61 -19.68 5.47
CA GLU A 21 1.77 -19.43 4.62
C GLU A 21 1.73 -17.93 4.36
N GLY A 22 2.77 -17.24 4.83
CA GLY A 22 2.93 -15.89 4.42
C GLY A 22 3.05 -15.89 2.90
N ARG A 23 2.37 -14.92 2.31
CA ARG A 23 2.38 -14.75 0.87
C ARG A 23 3.26 -13.56 0.59
N ARG A 24 4.20 -13.74 -0.35
CA ARG A 24 4.99 -12.68 -0.98
C ARG A 24 4.10 -11.84 -1.91
N THR A 25 3.00 -11.34 -1.37
CA THR A 25 1.96 -10.57 -2.05
C THR A 25 1.36 -9.55 -1.09
N LEU A 26 0.96 -8.40 -1.64
CA LEU A 26 0.11 -7.43 -0.98
C LEU A 26 -1.38 -7.78 -1.07
N GLU A 27 -1.78 -8.64 -2.00
CA GLU A 27 -3.18 -8.99 -2.24
C GLU A 27 -3.86 -9.57 -0.99
N GLY A 28 -5.05 -9.05 -0.67
CA GLY A 28 -5.83 -9.43 0.50
C GLY A 28 -5.39 -8.78 1.81
N ARG A 29 -4.33 -7.95 1.82
CA ARG A 29 -3.91 -7.21 3.02
C ARG A 29 -4.71 -5.93 3.20
N LEU A 30 -4.94 -5.54 4.45
CA LEU A 30 -5.47 -4.21 4.77
C LEU A 30 -4.35 -3.18 4.69
N VAL A 31 -4.63 -2.09 3.97
CA VAL A 31 -3.73 -0.96 3.82
C VAL A 31 -4.47 0.33 4.12
N THR A 32 -3.86 1.17 4.94
CA THR A 32 -4.31 2.53 5.22
C THR A 32 -3.45 3.50 4.41
N PHE A 33 -4.08 4.22 3.50
CA PHE A 33 -3.44 5.30 2.73
C PHE A 33 -3.65 6.62 3.43
N MET A 34 -2.55 7.34 3.68
CA MET A 34 -2.53 8.66 4.28
C MET A 34 -1.73 9.61 3.39
N VAL A 35 -2.13 10.89 3.42
CA VAL A 35 -1.36 11.98 2.80
C VAL A 35 -0.79 12.80 3.95
N GLU A 36 0.52 13.01 3.93
CA GLU A 36 1.20 13.79 4.95
C GLU A 36 2.13 14.83 4.31
N THR A 37 2.25 15.98 4.95
CA THR A 37 3.22 17.02 4.60
C THR A 37 3.86 17.54 5.88
N TRP A 38 5.19 17.53 5.95
CA TRP A 38 5.94 17.99 7.12
C TRP A 38 7.38 18.38 6.79
N ASP A 39 7.90 19.39 7.51
CA ASP A 39 9.34 19.63 7.65
C ASP A 39 9.88 19.02 8.96
N GLN A 40 9.02 18.82 9.95
CA GLN A 40 9.33 18.13 11.20
C GLN A 40 8.22 17.11 11.45
N ARG A 41 8.57 15.82 11.49
CA ARG A 41 7.59 14.71 11.53
C ARG A 41 6.66 14.81 12.75
N GLU A 42 7.14 15.33 13.88
CA GLU A 42 6.37 15.49 15.12
C GLU A 42 5.40 16.69 15.11
N ALA A 43 5.53 17.59 14.13
CA ALA A 43 4.71 18.78 13.97
C ALA A 43 4.27 18.95 12.51
N PRO A 44 3.40 18.05 12.00
CA PRO A 44 3.08 18.03 10.58
C PRO A 44 2.25 19.24 10.15
N LEU A 45 2.51 19.71 8.94
CA LEU A 45 1.75 20.79 8.29
C LEU A 45 0.37 20.29 7.84
N LEU A 46 0.32 19.04 7.38
CA LEU A 46 -0.90 18.37 6.96
C LEU A 46 -0.81 16.87 7.27
N VAL A 47 -1.89 16.33 7.83
CA VAL A 47 -2.16 14.89 7.91
C VAL A 47 -3.61 14.71 7.47
N ALA A 48 -3.81 14.19 6.27
CA ALA A 48 -5.15 13.93 5.75
C ALA A 48 -5.79 12.75 6.49
N LYS A 49 -7.12 12.69 6.45
CA LYS A 49 -7.84 11.57 7.06
C LYS A 49 -7.56 10.31 6.24
N GLY A 50 -6.77 9.40 6.81
CA GLY A 50 -6.44 8.14 6.15
C GLY A 50 -7.67 7.34 5.78
N ARG A 51 -7.56 6.56 4.70
CA ARG A 51 -8.60 5.61 4.26
C ARG A 51 -8.01 4.20 4.29
N THR A 52 -8.77 3.25 4.82
CA THR A 52 -8.35 1.84 4.90
C THR A 52 -9.15 1.03 3.89
N VAL A 53 -8.45 0.25 3.08
CA VAL A 53 -9.04 -0.66 2.09
C VAL A 53 -8.30 -2.00 2.09
N MET A 54 -8.94 -3.02 1.54
CA MET A 54 -8.30 -4.30 1.27
C MET A 54 -7.70 -4.25 -0.13
N VAL A 55 -6.41 -4.61 -0.26
CA VAL A 55 -5.73 -4.71 -1.55
C VAL A 55 -6.38 -5.80 -2.39
N GLY A 56 -6.72 -5.47 -3.64
CA GLY A 56 -7.43 -6.38 -4.52
C GLY A 56 -7.15 -6.09 -5.99
N VAL A 57 -8.17 -6.22 -6.83
CA VAL A 57 -8.08 -5.91 -8.25
C VAL A 57 -8.69 -4.52 -8.51
N GLY A 58 -7.91 -3.63 -9.10
CA GLY A 58 -8.36 -2.30 -9.54
C GLY A 58 -7.70 -1.17 -8.75
N VAL A 59 -8.32 0.01 -8.75
CA VAL A 59 -7.83 1.19 -8.02
C VAL A 59 -8.30 1.11 -6.57
N GLU A 60 -7.36 1.04 -5.63
CA GLU A 60 -7.62 0.99 -4.19
C GLU A 60 -7.97 2.36 -3.62
N PHE A 61 -7.44 3.45 -4.18
CA PHE A 61 -7.69 4.81 -3.70
C PHE A 61 -7.92 5.81 -4.81
N GLY A 62 -9.04 6.54 -4.72
CA GLY A 62 -9.28 7.80 -5.41
C GLY A 62 -9.51 8.90 -4.38
N LEU A 63 -8.51 9.77 -4.18
CA LEU A 63 -8.71 10.95 -3.35
C LEU A 63 -9.33 12.07 -4.20
N GLU A 64 -10.47 12.57 -3.73
CA GLU A 64 -11.02 13.86 -4.17
C GLU A 64 -10.38 14.97 -3.31
N PRO A 65 -10.40 16.24 -3.75
CA PRO A 65 -9.98 17.36 -2.91
C PRO A 65 -10.70 17.30 -1.55
N GLU A 66 -9.95 17.25 -0.45
CA GLU A 66 -10.52 17.09 0.90
C GLU A 66 -10.80 18.45 1.57
N GLY A 67 -10.47 19.55 0.88
CA GLY A 67 -10.63 20.92 1.37
C GLY A 67 -9.37 21.43 2.04
N PHE A 68 -9.21 22.75 2.04
CA PHE A 68 -7.98 23.39 2.53
C PHE A 68 -7.75 23.14 4.02
N THR A 69 -6.70 22.37 4.35
CA THR A 69 -6.16 22.23 5.71
C THR A 69 -4.84 22.99 5.75
N GLY A 70 -4.76 24.04 6.57
CA GLY A 70 -3.54 24.85 6.68
C GLY A 70 -3.13 25.59 5.39
N GLY A 71 -4.07 25.79 4.45
CA GLY A 71 -3.79 26.40 3.14
C GLY A 71 -3.29 25.41 2.08
N LEU A 72 -3.18 24.13 2.42
CA LEU A 72 -2.86 23.04 1.51
C LEU A 72 -4.14 22.22 1.21
N ASP A 73 -4.23 21.71 -0.01
CA ASP A 73 -5.28 20.78 -0.41
C ASP A 73 -4.63 19.52 -1.00
N VAL A 74 -5.35 18.40 -0.91
CA VAL A 74 -4.86 17.12 -1.37
C VAL A 74 -4.98 17.05 -2.89
N VAL A 75 -3.86 16.80 -3.56
CA VAL A 75 -3.85 16.55 -5.01
C VAL A 75 -4.56 15.23 -5.29
N PRO A 76 -5.58 15.21 -6.16
CA PRO A 76 -6.25 13.97 -6.54
C PRO A 76 -5.27 12.97 -7.15
N VAL A 77 -5.23 11.78 -6.57
CA VAL A 77 -4.36 10.67 -7.00
C VAL A 77 -5.18 9.39 -7.12
N SER A 78 -4.86 8.60 -8.12
CA SER A 78 -5.35 7.23 -8.30
C SER A 78 -4.21 6.29 -7.94
N VAL A 79 -4.44 5.43 -6.96
CA VAL A 79 -3.45 4.44 -6.49
C VAL A 79 -3.95 3.04 -6.82
N GLU A 80 -3.14 2.30 -7.56
CA GLU A 80 -3.34 0.89 -7.87
C GLU A 80 -2.24 0.07 -7.17
N ILE A 81 -2.64 -0.97 -6.46
CA ILE A 81 -1.79 -1.81 -5.62
C ILE A 81 -1.93 -3.25 -6.12
N ALA A 82 -0.99 -3.66 -6.97
CA ALA A 82 -0.85 -5.02 -7.42
C ALA A 82 -0.05 -5.87 -6.39
N PRO A 83 0.01 -7.21 -6.55
CA PRO A 83 0.71 -8.11 -5.61
C PRO A 83 2.11 -7.68 -5.17
N THR A 84 2.90 -7.11 -6.08
CA THR A 84 4.30 -6.71 -5.85
C THR A 84 4.63 -5.35 -6.48
N ARG A 85 3.61 -4.53 -6.74
CA ARG A 85 3.78 -3.26 -7.46
C ARG A 85 2.75 -2.24 -7.03
N ILE A 86 3.14 -0.98 -6.93
CA ILE A 86 2.23 0.13 -6.68
C ILE A 86 2.37 1.14 -7.81
N GLU A 87 1.24 1.60 -8.35
CA GLU A 87 1.20 2.65 -9.36
C GLU A 87 0.36 3.83 -8.89
N LEU A 88 0.92 5.03 -9.02
CA LEU A 88 0.26 6.30 -8.73
C LEU A 88 0.10 7.08 -10.03
N THR A 89 -1.11 7.54 -10.30
CA THR A 89 -1.43 8.38 -11.46
C THR A 89 -2.26 9.60 -11.05
N TYR A 90 -2.15 10.66 -11.83
CA TYR A 90 -2.73 11.97 -11.52
C TYR A 90 -3.67 12.43 -12.63
N PRO A 91 -4.85 11.79 -12.79
CA PRO A 91 -5.71 12.00 -13.95
C PRO A 91 -6.34 13.41 -13.99
N ARG A 92 -6.32 14.16 -12.89
CA ARG A 92 -6.95 15.48 -12.76
C ARG A 92 -6.01 16.50 -12.12
N GLY A 93 -6.14 17.74 -12.57
CA GLY A 93 -5.31 18.86 -12.13
C GLY A 93 -3.92 18.83 -12.76
N ILE A 94 -3.27 19.99 -12.80
CA ILE A 94 -1.87 20.13 -13.20
C ILE A 94 -1.25 21.13 -12.23
N GLY A 95 -0.05 20.82 -11.76
CA GLY A 95 0.62 21.70 -10.82
C GLY A 95 1.95 21.14 -10.33
N ARG A 96 2.36 21.66 -9.17
CA ARG A 96 3.54 21.23 -8.44
C ARG A 96 3.14 20.94 -7.00
N PHE A 97 3.64 19.84 -6.45
CA PHE A 97 3.51 19.57 -5.03
C PHE A 97 4.20 20.65 -4.21
N PHE A 98 3.59 20.99 -3.07
CA PHE A 98 4.22 21.87 -2.09
C PHE A 98 5.59 21.31 -1.68
N GLU A 99 6.57 22.19 -1.48
CA GLU A 99 7.94 21.80 -1.18
C GLU A 99 8.14 21.80 0.34
N ALA A 100 8.53 20.65 0.87
CA ALA A 100 8.79 20.36 2.28
C ALA A 100 9.80 19.20 2.40
N GLU A 101 10.30 18.90 3.60
CA GLU A 101 11.15 17.70 3.84
C GLU A 101 10.43 16.42 3.40
N PHE A 102 9.15 16.28 3.75
CA PHE A 102 8.25 15.27 3.23
C PHE A 102 6.96 15.91 2.72
N ASN A 103 6.57 15.54 1.50
CA ASN A 103 5.23 15.75 1.00
C ASN A 103 4.85 14.59 0.10
N GLY A 104 3.89 13.78 0.54
CA GLY A 104 3.41 12.68 -0.26
C GLY A 104 2.58 11.70 0.53
N TYR A 105 2.85 10.42 0.30
CA TYR A 105 1.94 9.33 0.64
C TYR A 105 2.57 8.35 1.62
N VAL A 106 1.74 7.88 2.54
CA VAL A 106 2.10 6.83 3.49
C VAL A 106 1.10 5.70 3.35
N LEU A 107 1.56 4.53 2.91
CA LEU A 107 0.77 3.30 2.86
C LEU A 107 1.15 2.44 4.07
N ARG A 108 0.27 2.38 5.07
CA ARG A 108 0.49 1.61 6.29
C ARG A 108 -0.30 0.31 6.22
N PHE A 109 0.40 -0.82 6.22
CA PHE A 109 -0.21 -2.14 6.24
C PHE A 109 -0.43 -2.59 7.69
N GLU A 110 -1.58 -3.20 7.95
CA GLU A 110 -1.89 -3.78 9.26
C GLU A 110 -1.15 -5.11 9.42
N THR A 111 0.11 -5.07 9.83
CA THR A 111 0.92 -6.26 10.07
C THR A 111 2.03 -6.01 11.08
N ASP A 112 2.36 -7.05 11.84
CA ASP A 112 3.43 -7.01 12.85
C ASP A 112 4.80 -7.43 12.29
N CYS A 113 4.88 -7.79 11.00
CA CYS A 113 6.11 -8.23 10.35
C CYS A 113 6.75 -7.10 9.52
N ALA A 114 8.03 -7.26 9.17
CA ALA A 114 8.70 -6.45 8.17
C ALA A 114 8.17 -6.83 6.77
N LEU A 115 7.09 -6.19 6.32
CA LEU A 115 6.40 -6.54 5.08
C LEU A 115 7.25 -6.34 3.82
N PHE A 116 8.15 -5.37 3.83
CA PHE A 116 8.96 -4.99 2.67
C PHE A 116 10.42 -5.36 2.91
N GLU A 117 10.94 -6.27 2.09
CA GLU A 117 12.38 -6.56 1.99
C GLU A 117 13.09 -5.48 1.17
N GLY A 118 12.37 -4.89 0.21
CA GLY A 118 12.89 -3.87 -0.70
C GLY A 118 11.77 -3.07 -1.36
N VAL A 119 12.09 -1.81 -1.68
CA VAL A 119 11.27 -0.94 -2.52
C VAL A 119 12.17 -0.18 -3.48
N ALA A 120 11.78 -0.14 -4.74
CA ALA A 120 12.46 0.62 -5.77
C ALA A 120 11.46 1.33 -6.67
N ILE A 121 11.86 2.48 -7.23
CA ILE A 121 11.12 3.13 -8.30
C ILE A 121 11.42 2.38 -9.60
N ASP A 122 10.39 1.98 -10.33
CA ASP A 122 10.51 1.44 -11.68
C ASP A 122 10.76 2.61 -12.66
N PRO A 123 11.98 2.74 -13.22
CA PRO A 123 12.29 3.84 -14.13
C PRO A 123 11.57 3.72 -15.49
N ALA A 124 11.15 2.51 -15.89
CA ALA A 124 10.42 2.31 -17.15
C ALA A 124 8.93 2.66 -17.00
N GLY A 125 8.37 2.43 -15.81
CA GLY A 125 6.97 2.74 -15.48
C GLY A 125 6.73 4.15 -14.93
N THR A 126 7.78 4.94 -14.71
CA THR A 126 7.71 6.24 -14.04
C THR A 126 8.05 7.40 -14.98
N THR A 127 7.21 8.43 -14.99
CA THR A 127 7.51 9.72 -15.66
C THR A 127 7.95 10.80 -14.67
N MET A 128 7.67 10.61 -13.38
CA MET A 128 8.05 11.54 -12.31
C MET A 128 9.46 11.27 -11.80
N THR A 129 10.44 12.06 -12.25
CA THR A 129 11.83 11.95 -11.79
C THR A 129 12.06 12.67 -10.46
N GLY A 130 12.80 12.06 -9.53
CA GLY A 130 13.21 12.69 -8.27
C GLY A 130 12.34 12.36 -7.06
N ALA A 131 11.38 11.44 -7.20
CA ALA A 131 10.64 10.90 -6.05
C ALA A 131 11.58 10.12 -5.12
N GLY A 132 11.32 10.20 -3.82
CA GLY A 132 11.99 9.39 -2.80
C GLY A 132 11.05 8.30 -2.30
N VAL A 133 11.55 7.08 -2.10
CA VAL A 133 10.78 5.98 -1.54
C VAL A 133 11.57 5.22 -0.49
N TRP A 134 10.91 4.83 0.58
CA TRP A 134 11.49 3.97 1.62
C TRP A 134 10.39 3.31 2.44
N ALA A 135 10.73 2.24 3.16
CA ALA A 135 9.80 1.54 4.05
C ALA A 135 10.30 1.57 5.49
N GLU A 136 9.37 1.73 6.44
CA GLU A 136 9.61 1.63 7.89
C GLU A 136 8.46 0.84 8.52
N THR A 137 8.74 -0.25 9.24
CA THR A 137 7.79 -0.94 10.13
C THR A 137 6.39 -1.15 9.52
N GLY A 138 6.31 -1.80 8.34
CA GLY A 138 5.04 -2.07 7.64
C GLY A 138 4.39 -0.86 6.96
N ALA A 139 5.04 0.31 6.98
CA ALA A 139 4.63 1.49 6.25
C ALA A 139 5.59 1.77 5.07
N LEU A 140 5.03 2.08 3.92
CA LEU A 140 5.75 2.57 2.74
C LEU A 140 5.54 4.08 2.61
N TYR A 141 6.64 4.81 2.52
CA TYR A 141 6.68 6.25 2.35
C TYR A 141 7.07 6.59 0.90
N ILE A 142 6.30 7.49 0.29
CA ILE A 142 6.48 7.95 -1.08
C ILE A 142 6.52 9.47 -1.04
N ASN A 143 7.71 10.05 -1.15
CA ASN A 143 7.92 11.49 -1.15
C ASN A 143 7.93 12.04 -2.57
N VAL A 144 6.97 12.91 -2.85
CA VAL A 144 6.79 13.61 -4.14
C VAL A 144 6.95 15.13 -3.98
N SER A 145 7.58 15.57 -2.89
CA SER A 145 7.84 16.96 -2.58
C SER A 145 8.49 17.71 -3.75
N GLY A 146 7.94 18.88 -4.06
CA GLY A 146 8.41 19.72 -5.15
C GLY A 146 8.22 19.15 -6.56
N LEU A 147 7.71 17.93 -6.75
CA LEU A 147 7.53 17.32 -8.07
C LEU A 147 6.34 17.93 -8.82
N ARG A 148 6.37 17.82 -10.15
CA ARG A 148 5.23 18.21 -11.00
C ARG A 148 4.24 17.06 -11.12
N TYR A 149 2.95 17.37 -11.08
CA TYR A 149 1.88 16.41 -11.34
C TYR A 149 0.99 16.88 -12.50
N GLY A 150 0.30 15.92 -13.12
CA GLY A 150 -0.63 16.14 -14.21
C GLY A 150 -1.07 14.82 -14.84
N PRO A 151 -1.96 14.84 -15.85
CA PRO A 151 -2.50 13.63 -16.48
C PRO A 151 -1.45 12.66 -17.05
N GLU A 152 -0.25 13.15 -17.36
CA GLU A 152 0.89 12.36 -17.85
C GLU A 152 1.86 11.91 -16.74
N ALA A 153 1.66 12.41 -15.52
CA ALA A 153 2.48 12.06 -14.37
C ALA A 153 2.10 10.67 -13.86
N LYS A 154 3.10 9.79 -13.80
CA LYS A 154 3.01 8.42 -13.30
C LYS A 154 4.23 8.12 -12.44
N LEU A 155 3.99 7.45 -11.33
CA LEU A 155 5.02 6.88 -10.47
C LEU A 155 4.70 5.40 -10.26
N ALA A 156 5.64 4.53 -10.62
CA ALA A 156 5.52 3.09 -10.45
C ALA A 156 6.63 2.59 -9.52
N LEU A 157 6.25 1.75 -8.57
CA LEU A 157 7.14 1.19 -7.55
C LEU A 157 7.11 -0.33 -7.65
N ASP A 158 8.29 -0.94 -7.72
CA ASP A 158 8.47 -2.38 -7.59
C ASP A 158 8.81 -2.72 -6.14
N LEU A 159 8.19 -3.79 -5.63
CA LEU A 159 8.24 -4.17 -4.22
C LEU A 159 8.73 -5.60 -4.06
N GLU A 160 9.65 -5.80 -3.14
CA GLU A 160 10.03 -7.13 -2.64
C GLU A 160 9.25 -7.37 -1.35
N VAL A 161 8.21 -8.20 -1.43
CA VAL A 161 7.31 -8.48 -0.30
C VAL A 161 7.80 -9.70 0.46
N ALA A 162 7.99 -9.54 1.77
CA ALA A 162 8.41 -10.59 2.67
C ALA A 162 7.34 -11.69 2.81
N ASP A 163 7.78 -12.86 3.24
CA ASP A 163 6.91 -13.97 3.63
C ASP A 163 6.29 -13.66 5.01
N CYS A 164 5.19 -12.91 4.97
CA CYS A 164 4.47 -12.44 6.15
C CYS A 164 3.10 -13.12 6.28
N PRO A 165 2.74 -13.66 7.45
CA PRO A 165 1.40 -14.23 7.65
C PRO A 165 0.33 -13.15 7.40
N MET A 166 -0.83 -13.58 6.92
CA MET A 166 -2.02 -12.73 6.82
C MET A 166 -2.64 -12.65 8.22
N SER A 167 -2.93 -11.43 8.69
CA SER A 167 -3.61 -11.16 9.95
C SER A 167 -5.09 -11.56 9.88
#